data_AF-A0A7V0MBT2-F1
#
_entry.id   AF-A0A7V0MBT2-F1
#
_cell.length_a   1.000
_cell.length_b   1.000
_cell.length_c   1.000
_cell.angle_alpha   90.00
_cell.angle_beta   90.00
_cell.angle_gamma   90.00
#
_symmetry.space_group_name_H-M   'P 1'
#
loop_
_entity.id
_entity.type
_entity.pdbx_description
1 polymer ?
#
loop_
_entity_poly.entity_id
_entity_poly.type
_entity_poly.pdbx_seq_one_letter_code
_entity_poly.pdbx_strand_id
1 'polypeptide(L)'
;MEDLVRENISRFKPYEAGKPIKEVQRELGLKRIIKLASNENPLGPSPLALEAIKKSLSNISRYPDGSCFYLKRKLAERLNIQP
;
A
#
# COMPACT_ATOMS: atom_id res chain seq x y z
N MET A 1 -17.47 12.09 26.68
CA MET A 1 -16.82 11.85 25.36
C MET A 1 -16.98 10.40 24.94
N GLU A 2 -17.01 9.45 25.89
CA GLU A 2 -17.35 8.04 25.64
C GLU A 2 -18.74 7.87 25.00
N ASP A 3 -19.74 8.68 25.37
CA ASP A 3 -21.09 8.62 24.78
C ASP A 3 -21.19 9.12 23.32
N LEU A 4 -20.11 9.67 22.74
CA LEU A 4 -20.08 10.15 21.35
C LEU A 4 -19.57 9.08 20.38
N VAL A 5 -19.03 7.97 20.89
CA VAL A 5 -18.45 6.90 20.10
C VAL A 5 -19.41 5.72 20.08
N ARG A 6 -19.69 5.18 18.89
CA ARG A 6 -20.53 3.98 18.77
C ARG A 6 -19.91 2.82 19.53
N GLU A 7 -20.73 2.04 20.22
CA GLU A 7 -20.29 0.93 21.08
C GLU A 7 -19.41 -0.11 20.36
N ASN A 8 -19.66 -0.37 19.08
CA ASN A 8 -18.85 -1.29 18.30
C ASN A 8 -17.42 -0.75 18.04
N ILE A 9 -17.23 0.57 18.05
CA ILE A 9 -15.92 1.20 17.91
C ILE A 9 -15.20 1.26 19.27
N SER A 10 -15.93 1.48 20.37
CA SER A 10 -15.32 1.54 21.70
C SER A 10 -14.74 0.19 22.16
N ARG A 11 -15.30 -0.93 21.67
CA ARG A 11 -14.82 -2.30 21.94
C ARG A 11 -13.76 -2.80 20.96
N PHE A 12 -13.49 -2.06 19.88
CA PHE A 12 -12.54 -2.49 18.85
C PHE A 12 -11.11 -2.39 19.37
N LYS A 13 -10.34 -3.48 19.28
CA LYS A 13 -8.89 -3.43 19.49
C LYS A 13 -8.23 -2.83 18.23
N PRO A 14 -7.51 -1.70 18.32
CA PRO A 14 -6.83 -1.11 17.18
C PRO A 14 -5.85 -2.08 16.51
N TYR A 15 -5.72 -1.95 15.19
CA TYR A 15 -4.70 -2.68 14.44
C TYR A 15 -3.30 -2.20 14.86
N GLU A 16 -2.46 -3.14 15.28
CA GLU A 16 -1.06 -2.89 15.60
C GLU A 16 -0.20 -3.12 14.35
N ALA A 17 0.10 -2.04 13.63
CA ALA A 17 0.97 -2.10 12.46
C ALA A 17 2.40 -2.47 12.83
N GLY A 18 3.09 -3.18 11.92
CA GLY A 18 4.51 -3.48 12.08
C GLY A 18 5.35 -2.19 12.20
N LYS A 19 6.26 -2.17 13.19
CA LYS A 19 7.09 -1.00 13.48
C LYS A 19 7.97 -0.62 12.26
N PRO A 20 8.04 0.66 11.88
CA PRO A 20 8.89 1.10 10.77
C PRO A 20 10.37 0.74 11.00
N ILE A 21 11.09 0.39 9.93
CA ILE A 21 12.51 0.01 10.00
C ILE A 21 13.33 1.05 10.79
N LYS A 22 13.16 2.34 10.46
CA LYS A 22 13.91 3.44 11.08
C LYS A 22 13.68 3.55 12.59
N GLU A 23 12.47 3.22 13.06
CA GLU A 23 12.17 3.24 14.49
C GLU A 23 12.83 2.08 15.22
N VAL A 24 12.75 0.86 14.66
CA VAL A 24 13.45 -0.31 15.19
C VAL A 24 14.96 -0.06 15.27
N GLN A 25 15.54 0.57 14.23
CA GLN A 25 16.96 0.92 14.22
C GLN A 25 17.35 1.87 15.36
N ARG A 26 16.55 2.92 15.59
CA ARG A 26 16.81 3.91 16.64
C ARG A 26 16.67 3.30 18.03
N GLU A 27 15.63 2.49 18.26
CA GLU A 27 15.34 1.90 19.56
C GLU A 27 16.36 0.83 19.97
N LEU A 28 16.80 0.01 19.02
CA LEU A 28 17.70 -1.12 19.29
C LEU A 28 19.16 -0.84 18.93
N GLY A 29 19.49 0.37 18.46
CA GLY A 29 20.85 0.74 18.04
C GLY A 29 21.36 -0.04 16.82
N LEU A 30 20.47 -0.57 15.98
CA LEU A 30 20.82 -1.45 14.86
C LEU A 30 21.26 -0.65 13.64
N LYS A 31 22.50 -0.89 13.18
CA LYS A 31 23.01 -0.31 11.94
C LYS A 31 22.37 -0.89 10.68
N ARG A 32 21.93 -2.15 10.74
CA ARG A 32 21.37 -2.89 9.60
C ARG A 32 20.19 -3.75 10.05
N ILE A 33 19.14 -3.76 9.23
CA ILE A 33 17.97 -4.62 9.38
C ILE A 33 17.70 -5.32 8.04
N ILE A 34 17.39 -6.60 8.09
CA ILE A 34 16.85 -7.34 6.94
C ILE A 34 15.34 -7.47 7.18
N LYS A 35 14.52 -6.80 6.35
CA LYS A 35 13.07 -6.79 6.52
C LYS A 35 12.44 -7.99 5.79
N LEU A 36 11.82 -8.90 6.54
CA LEU A 36 11.09 -10.08 6.04
C LEU A 36 9.67 -10.21 6.63
N ALA A 37 9.12 -9.13 7.19
CA ALA A 37 7.94 -9.16 8.06
C ALA A 37 6.64 -8.66 7.41
N SER A 38 6.62 -8.38 6.11
CA SER A 38 5.45 -7.74 5.46
C SER A 38 5.10 -8.31 4.07
N ASN A 39 5.62 -9.50 3.73
CA ASN A 39 5.40 -10.15 2.44
C ASN A 39 5.75 -9.26 1.22
N GLU A 40 6.69 -8.33 1.40
CA GLU A 40 7.17 -7.45 0.33
C GLU A 40 8.03 -8.25 -0.66
N ASN A 41 7.96 -7.89 -1.94
CA ASN A 41 8.82 -8.49 -2.95
C ASN A 41 10.26 -7.93 -2.83
N PRO A 42 11.28 -8.75 -2.49
CA PRO A 42 12.65 -8.28 -2.32
C PRO A 42 13.31 -7.83 -3.63
N LEU A 43 12.76 -8.21 -4.79
CA LEU A 43 13.26 -7.79 -6.10
C LEU A 43 12.80 -6.36 -6.48
N GLY A 44 11.89 -5.78 -5.71
CA GLY A 44 11.26 -4.50 -6.05
C GLY A 44 10.21 -4.62 -7.16
N PRO A 45 9.71 -3.47 -7.66
CA PRO A 45 8.69 -3.44 -8.70
C PRO A 45 9.26 -3.80 -10.09
N SER A 46 8.39 -4.20 -11.00
CA SER A 46 8.75 -4.40 -12.41
C SER A 46 9.39 -3.14 -13.02
N PRO A 47 10.46 -3.24 -13.84
CA PRO A 47 11.03 -2.11 -14.57
C PRO A 47 10.00 -1.38 -15.44
N LEU A 48 9.05 -2.12 -16.03
CA LEU A 48 7.96 -1.52 -16.83
C LEU A 48 7.01 -0.67 -15.96
N ALA A 49 6.77 -1.09 -14.72
CA ALA A 49 5.95 -0.33 -13.78
C ALA A 49 6.67 0.96 -13.35
N LEU A 50 7.99 0.90 -13.10
CA LEU A 50 8.79 2.09 -12.79
C LEU A 50 8.75 3.12 -13.92
N GLU A 51 8.89 2.69 -15.17
CA GLU A 51 8.80 3.58 -16.32
C GLU A 51 7.39 4.18 -16.50
N ALA A 52 6.34 3.39 -16.25
CA ALA A 52 4.97 3.90 -16.27
C ALA A 52 4.72 4.96 -15.19
N ILE A 53 5.24 4.75 -13.97
CA ILE A 53 5.17 5.73 -12.87
C ILE A 53 5.89 7.02 -13.25
N LYS A 54 7.13 6.93 -13.76
CA LYS A 54 7.88 8.13 -14.17
C LYS A 54 7.11 8.95 -15.21
N LYS A 55 6.49 8.29 -16.18
CA LYS A 55 5.67 8.95 -17.22
C LYS A 55 4.39 9.58 -16.67
N SER A 56 3.85 9.09 -15.56
CA SER A 56 2.63 9.64 -14.97
C SER A 56 2.86 10.81 -14.00
N LEU A 57 4.11 11.06 -13.59
CA LEU A 57 4.45 12.08 -12.58
C LEU A 57 3.94 13.49 -12.93
N SER A 58 3.93 13.87 -14.21
CA SER A 58 3.43 15.19 -14.65
C SER A 58 1.94 15.40 -14.37
N ASN A 59 1.19 14.32 -14.15
CA ASN A 59 -0.26 14.35 -13.94
C ASN A 59 -0.67 14.02 -12.49
N ILE A 60 0.28 13.92 -11.56
CA ILE A 60 0.02 13.43 -10.18
C ILE A 60 -0.97 14.30 -9.38
N SER A 61 -1.15 15.57 -9.77
CA SER A 61 -2.12 16.48 -9.16
C SER A 61 -3.56 16.27 -9.61
N ARG A 62 -3.78 15.46 -10.66
CA ARG A 62 -5.12 15.14 -11.16
C ARG A 62 -5.69 13.95 -10.40
N TYR A 63 -6.99 13.98 -10.16
CA TYR A 63 -7.70 12.79 -9.69
C TYR A 63 -7.52 11.64 -10.69
N PRO A 64 -7.36 10.40 -10.20
CA PRO A 64 -7.32 9.24 -11.08
C PRO A 64 -8.71 8.97 -11.68
N ASP A 65 -8.76 8.06 -12.65
CA ASP A 65 -10.02 7.48 -13.08
C ASP A 65 -10.65 6.65 -11.94
N GLY A 66 -11.67 7.22 -11.29
CA GLY A 66 -12.36 6.59 -10.17
C GLY A 66 -13.09 5.29 -10.55
N SER A 67 -13.36 5.06 -11.83
CA SER A 67 -13.97 3.82 -12.30
C SER A 67 -12.96 2.70 -12.57
N CYS A 68 -11.66 3.02 -12.58
CA CYS A 68 -10.57 2.12 -12.95
C CYS A 68 -10.78 1.43 -14.31
N PHE A 69 -11.40 2.12 -15.28
CA PHE A 69 -11.82 1.59 -16.58
C PHE A 69 -10.70 0.79 -17.26
N TYR A 70 -9.52 1.41 -17.45
CA TYR A 70 -8.41 0.78 -18.15
C TYR A 70 -7.83 -0.43 -17.38
N LEU A 71 -7.72 -0.31 -16.05
CA LEU A 71 -7.20 -1.39 -15.21
C LEU A 71 -8.14 -2.60 -15.22
N LYS A 72 -9.45 -2.38 -15.03
CA LYS A 72 -10.45 -3.46 -15.05
C LYS A 72 -10.44 -4.20 -16.37
N ARG A 73 -10.42 -3.48 -17.51
CA ARG A 73 -10.37 -4.13 -18.83
C ARG A 73 -9.11 -4.98 -19.01
N LYS A 74 -7.94 -4.50 -18.56
CA LYS A 74 -6.69 -5.25 -18.67
C LYS A 74 -6.64 -6.47 -17.76
N LEU A 75 -7.17 -6.37 -16.55
CA LEU A 75 -7.29 -7.53 -15.64
C LEU A 75 -8.27 -8.57 -16.20
N ALA A 76 -9.42 -8.13 -16.70
CA ALA A 76 -10.43 -8.99 -17.31
C ALA A 76 -9.88 -9.77 -18.51
N GLU A 77 -9.16 -9.10 -19.41
CA GLU A 77 -8.43 -9.73 -20.52
C GLU A 77 -7.41 -10.75 -20.00
N ARG A 78 -6.60 -10.38 -19.01
CA ARG A 78 -5.53 -11.23 -18.48
C ARG A 78 -6.05 -12.49 -17.77
N LEU A 79 -7.19 -12.37 -17.10
CA LEU A 79 -7.83 -13.41 -16.30
C LEU A 79 -8.92 -14.17 -17.07
N ASN A 80 -9.22 -13.76 -18.31
CA ASN A 80 -10.27 -14.30 -19.15
C ASN A 80 -11.67 -14.26 -18.52
N ILE A 81 -12.04 -13.10 -17.97
CA ILE A 81 -13.35 -12.81 -17.38
C ILE A 81 -13.95 -11.52 -17.97
N GLN A 82 -15.19 -11.20 -17.60
CA GLN A 82 -15.80 -9.91 -17.99
C GLN A 82 -15.29 -8.76 -17.08
N PRO A 83 -15.10 -7.53 -17.61
CA PRO A 83 -14.66 -6.36 -16.84
C PRO A 83 -15.68 -5.76 -15.87
#